data_AF-K1S840-F1
#
_entry.id   AF-K1S840-F1
#
_cell.length_a   1.000
_cell.length_b   1.000
_cell.length_c   1.000
_cell.angle_alpha   90.00
_cell.angle_beta   90.00
_cell.angle_gamma   90.00
#
_symmetry.space_group_name_H-M   'P 1'
#
loop_
_entity.id
_entity.type
_entity.pdbx_description
1 polymer ?
#
loop_
_entity_poly.entity_id
_entity_poly.type
_entity_poly.pdbx_seq_one_letter_code
_entity_poly.pdbx_strand_id
1 'polypeptide(L)'
;MMGGRIEVFSMRKWKRILSVLLLLAAVLTCFSPICEAESLDCGAKLLAITFDDGPGPYTAGLLDELAARGVKATFFVSGYRAANYPETLKRI
;
A
#
# COMPACT_ATOMS: atom_id res chain seq x y z
N MET A 1 54.28 5.01 -31.66
CA MET A 1 53.13 4.08 -31.73
C MET A 1 53.17 3.18 -30.50
N MET A 2 52.01 2.74 -29.99
CA MET A 2 51.78 1.90 -28.78
C MET A 2 51.56 2.68 -27.47
N GLY A 3 50.30 3.06 -27.18
CA GLY A 3 49.95 3.64 -25.88
C GLY A 3 48.47 3.83 -25.55
N GLY A 4 47.52 3.56 -26.47
CA GLY A 4 46.09 3.85 -26.24
C GLY A 4 45.17 2.64 -26.00
N ARG A 5 45.71 1.41 -26.04
CA ARG A 5 44.88 0.18 -26.07
C ARG A 5 44.67 -0.47 -24.70
N ILE A 6 45.43 -0.10 -23.68
CA ILE A 6 45.42 -0.78 -22.37
C ILE A 6 44.39 -0.16 -21.39
N GLU A 7 44.25 1.17 -21.34
CA GLU A 7 43.29 1.82 -20.44
C GLU A 7 41.82 1.59 -20.83
N VAL A 8 41.51 1.68 -22.12
CA VAL A 8 40.15 1.46 -22.65
C VAL A 8 39.68 0.02 -22.39
N PHE A 9 40.59 -0.95 -22.38
CA PHE A 9 40.30 -2.34 -22.07
C PHE A 9 39.93 -2.54 -20.60
N SER A 10 40.58 -1.81 -19.69
CA SER A 10 40.28 -1.82 -18.25
C SER A 10 38.89 -1.25 -17.96
N MET A 11 38.56 -0.09 -18.54
CA MET A 11 37.25 0.55 -18.36
C MET A 11 36.09 -0.26 -18.93
N ARG A 12 36.28 -0.96 -20.05
CA ARG A 12 35.23 -1.79 -20.67
C ARG A 12 34.93 -3.04 -19.82
N LYS A 13 35.92 -3.60 -19.12
CA LYS A 13 35.72 -4.68 -18.14
C LYS A 13 34.97 -4.18 -16.91
N TRP A 14 35.35 -3.01 -16.38
CA TRP A 14 34.67 -2.44 -15.22
C TRP A 14 33.22 -2.08 -15.51
N LYS A 15 32.93 -1.50 -16.68
CA LYS A 15 31.55 -1.24 -17.13
C LYS A 15 30.72 -2.53 -17.23
N ARG A 16 31.30 -3.62 -17.76
CA ARG A 16 30.62 -4.93 -17.82
C ARG A 16 30.35 -5.50 -16.43
N ILE A 17 31.32 -5.39 -15.51
CA ILE A 17 31.15 -5.81 -14.11
C ILE A 17 30.04 -4.99 -13.46
N LEU A 18 30.08 -3.66 -13.60
CA LEU A 18 29.04 -2.78 -13.06
C LEU A 18 27.66 -3.09 -13.63
N SER A 19 27.56 -3.31 -14.94
CA SER A 19 26.30 -3.70 -15.60
C SER A 19 25.79 -5.06 -15.11
N VAL A 20 26.67 -6.05 -14.93
CA VAL A 20 26.28 -7.35 -14.37
C VAL A 20 25.83 -7.19 -12.93
N LEU A 21 26.54 -6.44 -12.09
CA LEU A 21 26.13 -6.17 -10.71
C LEU A 21 24.77 -5.45 -10.63
N LEU A 22 24.54 -4.49 -11.53
CA LEU A 22 23.28 -3.73 -11.58
C LEU A 22 22.11 -4.59 -12.07
N LEU A 23 22.34 -5.47 -13.06
CA LEU A 23 21.38 -6.49 -13.46
C LEU A 23 21.12 -7.49 -12.33
N LEU A 24 22.16 -7.94 -11.62
CA LEU A 24 22.04 -8.91 -10.54
C LEU A 24 21.28 -8.33 -9.35
N ALA A 25 21.49 -7.04 -9.03
CA ALA A 25 20.71 -6.31 -8.04
C ALA A 25 19.24 -6.15 -8.46
N ALA A 26 18.97 -5.80 -9.72
CA ALA A 26 17.60 -5.71 -10.25
C ALA A 26 16.88 -7.06 -10.23
N VAL A 27 17.58 -8.14 -10.56
CA VAL A 27 17.07 -9.50 -10.45
C VAL A 27 16.78 -9.85 -8.99
N LEU A 28 17.68 -9.50 -8.05
CA LEU A 28 17.45 -9.68 -6.62
C LEU A 28 16.18 -8.97 -6.13
N THR A 29 15.91 -7.75 -6.62
CA THR A 29 14.68 -7.02 -6.24
C THR A 29 13.39 -7.69 -6.72
N CYS A 30 13.43 -8.39 -7.86
CA CYS A 30 12.29 -9.16 -8.38
C CYS A 30 11.98 -10.43 -7.58
N PHE A 31 12.94 -10.91 -6.77
CA PHE A 31 12.79 -12.06 -5.89
C PHE A 31 12.52 -11.67 -4.42
N SER A 32 12.27 -10.38 -4.15
CA SER A 32 11.78 -10.00 -2.82
C SER A 32 10.48 -10.77 -2.60
N PRO A 33 10.34 -11.54 -1.50
CA PRO A 33 9.05 -12.13 -1.19
C PRO A 33 8.07 -10.97 -1.09
N ILE A 34 7.05 -11.00 -1.94
CA ILE A 34 5.86 -10.19 -1.73
C ILE A 34 5.43 -10.56 -0.31
N CYS A 35 5.32 -9.59 0.58
CA CYS A 35 4.72 -9.81 1.88
C CYS A 35 3.24 -10.08 1.59
N GLU A 36 2.93 -11.32 1.26
CA GLU A 36 1.57 -11.82 1.15
C GLU A 36 0.94 -11.53 2.52
N ALA A 37 -0.15 -10.77 2.53
CA ALA A 37 -0.89 -10.55 3.75
C ALA A 37 -1.45 -11.91 4.20
N GLU A 38 -0.84 -12.49 5.23
CA GLU A 38 -1.34 -13.73 5.82
C GLU A 38 -2.75 -13.48 6.35
N SER A 39 -3.73 -14.23 5.85
CA SER A 39 -5.10 -14.16 6.34
C SER A 39 -5.14 -14.79 7.72
N LEU A 40 -5.41 -13.99 8.75
CA LEU A 40 -5.63 -14.48 10.11
C LEU A 40 -6.87 -15.38 10.14
N ASP A 41 -6.67 -16.68 10.32
CA ASP A 41 -7.75 -17.60 10.67
C ASP A 41 -8.03 -17.49 12.17
N CYS A 42 -9.04 -16.71 12.51
CA CYS A 42 -9.50 -16.56 13.88
C CYS A 42 -10.39 -17.72 14.37
N GLY A 43 -10.60 -18.77 13.54
CA GLY A 43 -11.47 -19.89 13.87
C GLY A 43 -12.96 -19.54 13.96
N ALA A 44 -13.34 -18.35 13.49
CA ALA A 44 -14.71 -17.83 13.53
C ALA A 44 -15.20 -17.40 12.14
N LYS A 45 -16.53 -17.42 11.93
CA LYS A 45 -17.14 -16.82 10.76
C LYS A 45 -17.10 -15.29 10.90
N LEU A 46 -16.17 -14.65 10.21
CA LEU A 46 -16.01 -13.20 10.22
C LEU A 46 -16.82 -12.52 9.12
N LEU A 47 -17.31 -11.32 9.43
CA LEU A 47 -17.89 -10.38 8.47
C LEU A 47 -17.31 -8.99 8.73
N ALA A 48 -16.80 -8.34 7.70
CA ALA A 48 -16.41 -6.93 7.73
C ALA A 48 -17.46 -6.11 6.97
N ILE A 49 -18.05 -5.12 7.63
CA ILE A 49 -19.01 -4.19 7.02
C ILE A 49 -18.28 -2.92 6.66
N THR A 50 -18.40 -2.50 5.40
CA THR A 50 -17.77 -1.27 4.90
C THR A 50 -18.81 -0.33 4.29
N PHE A 51 -18.60 0.97 4.44
CA PHE A 51 -19.43 2.01 3.85
C PHE A 51 -18.58 3.00 3.05
N ASP A 52 -18.95 3.21 1.80
CA ASP A 52 -18.25 4.10 0.87
C ASP A 52 -18.99 5.45 0.74
N ASP A 53 -18.28 6.46 0.22
CA ASP A 53 -18.84 7.74 -0.21
C ASP A 53 -19.54 8.58 0.87
N GLY A 54 -19.37 8.27 2.16
CA GLY A 54 -19.83 9.11 3.28
C GLY A 54 -18.82 10.20 3.66
N PRO A 55 -19.08 10.99 4.72
CA PRO A 55 -20.34 11.09 5.47
C PRO A 55 -21.45 11.83 4.70
N GLY A 56 -22.70 11.61 5.11
CA GLY A 56 -23.90 12.22 4.54
C GLY A 56 -25.04 12.35 5.55
N PRO A 57 -26.25 12.74 5.10
CA PRO A 57 -27.37 13.06 5.99
C PRO A 57 -27.81 11.88 6.87
N TYR A 58 -27.57 10.64 6.43
CA TYR A 58 -27.96 9.44 7.16
C TYR A 58 -26.82 8.83 8.00
N THR A 59 -25.58 9.30 7.85
CA THR A 59 -24.42 8.67 8.49
C THR A 59 -24.49 8.77 10.01
N ALA A 60 -25.02 9.86 10.56
CA ALA A 60 -25.19 10.00 12.00
C ALA A 60 -26.10 8.91 12.60
N GLY A 61 -27.27 8.68 11.98
CA GLY A 61 -28.19 7.62 12.42
C GLY A 61 -27.63 6.21 12.20
N LEU A 62 -26.90 6.00 11.10
CA LEU A 62 -26.18 4.74 10.88
C LEU A 62 -25.18 4.45 12.01
N LEU A 63 -24.42 5.47 12.45
CA LEU A 63 -23.48 5.32 13.56
C LEU A 63 -24.20 5.01 14.89
N ASP A 64 -25.36 5.60 15.12
CA ASP A 64 -26.20 5.29 16.29
C ASP A 64 -26.63 3.81 16.29
N GLU A 65 -27.11 3.30 15.15
CA GLU A 65 -27.55 1.91 15.03
C GLU A 65 -26.40 0.89 15.13
N LEU A 66 -25.22 1.22 14.59
CA LEU A 66 -24.01 0.39 14.75
C LEU A 66 -23.56 0.34 16.22
N ALA A 67 -23.53 1.49 16.89
CA ALA A 67 -23.17 1.59 18.30
C ALA A 67 -24.16 0.83 19.19
N ALA A 68 -25.47 0.96 18.94
CA ALA A 68 -26.51 0.25 19.67
C ALA A 68 -26.39 -1.28 19.59
N ARG A 69 -25.81 -1.81 18.50
CA ARG A 69 -25.57 -3.25 18.31
C ARG A 69 -24.15 -3.69 18.68
N GLY A 70 -23.29 -2.76 19.11
CA GLY A 70 -21.89 -3.06 19.42
C GLY A 70 -21.08 -3.50 18.20
N VAL A 71 -21.49 -3.13 16.99
CA VAL A 71 -20.85 -3.52 15.72
C VAL A 71 -19.82 -2.48 15.30
N LYS A 72 -18.66 -2.94 14.86
CA LYS A 72 -17.63 -2.09 14.22
C LYS A 72 -17.76 -2.18 12.69
N ALA A 73 -17.48 -1.08 12.02
CA ALA A 73 -17.49 -0.97 10.56
C ALA A 73 -16.34 -0.06 10.10
N THR A 74 -15.95 -0.20 8.84
CA THR A 74 -14.94 0.66 8.19
C THR A 74 -15.63 1.65 7.26
N PHE A 75 -15.22 2.91 7.28
CA PHE A 75 -15.78 3.95 6.43
C PHE A 75 -14.72 4.47 5.45
N PHE A 76 -14.98 4.34 4.15
CA PHE A 76 -14.16 4.93 3.10
C PHE A 76 -14.73 6.30 2.74
N VAL A 77 -14.15 7.33 3.35
CA VAL A 77 -14.72 8.68 3.38
C VAL A 77 -14.35 9.49 2.12
N SER A 78 -15.35 10.15 1.54
CA SER A 78 -15.20 11.14 0.49
C SER A 78 -14.79 12.50 1.06
N GLY A 79 -13.58 12.98 0.72
CA GLY A 79 -13.04 14.24 1.24
C GLY A 79 -13.93 15.47 1.02
N TYR A 80 -14.58 15.58 -0.13
CA TYR A 80 -15.49 16.70 -0.44
C TYR A 80 -16.79 16.67 0.41
N ARG A 81 -17.17 15.52 0.94
CA ARG A 81 -18.33 15.38 1.85
C ARG A 81 -17.92 15.54 3.30
N ALA A 82 -16.76 15.02 3.69
CA ALA A 82 -16.17 15.19 5.01
C ALA A 82 -16.20 16.66 5.48
N ALA A 83 -15.84 17.59 4.59
CA ALA A 83 -15.86 19.03 4.88
C ALA A 83 -17.24 19.56 5.29
N ASN A 84 -18.33 18.95 4.77
CA ASN A 84 -19.71 19.37 5.06
C ASN A 84 -20.30 18.70 6.31
N TYR A 85 -19.66 17.66 6.85
CA TYR A 85 -20.13 16.93 8.03
C TYR A 85 -19.00 16.70 9.05
N PRO A 86 -18.32 17.76 9.54
CA PRO A 86 -17.15 17.60 10.40
C PRO A 86 -17.48 16.91 11.74
N GLU A 87 -18.65 17.17 12.31
CA GLU A 87 -19.05 16.51 13.57
C GLU A 87 -19.40 15.05 13.37
N THR A 88 -20.05 14.68 12.27
CA THR A 88 -20.32 13.27 11.94
C THR A 88 -19.02 12.54 11.65
N LEU A 89 -18.05 13.19 10.98
CA LEU A 89 -16.75 12.60 10.71
C LEU A 89 -15.97 12.29 12.00
N LYS A 90 -16.04 13.15 13.02
CA LYS A 90 -15.40 12.89 14.33
C LYS A 90 -15.99 11.68 15.07
N ARG A 91 -17.21 11.26 14.70
CA ARG A 91 -17.89 10.11 15.31
C ARG A 91 -17.56 8.78 14.62
N ILE A 92 -17.05 8.81 13.39
CA ILE A 92 -16.51 7.66 12.65
C ILE A 92 -15.17 7.29 13.26
#